data_AF-A0A952RC02-F1
#
_entry.id   AF-A0A952RC02-F1
#
_cell.length_a   1.000
_cell.length_b   1.000
_cell.length_c   1.000
_cell.angle_alpha   90.00
_cell.angle_beta   90.00
_cell.angle_gamma   90.00
#
_symmetry.space_group_name_H-M   'P 1'
#
loop_
_entity.id
_entity.type
_entity.pdbx_description
1 polymer ?
#
loop_
_entity_poly.entity_id
_entity_poly.type
_entity_poly.pdbx_seq_one_letter_code
_entity_poly.pdbx_strand_id
1 'polypeptide(L)'
;MFAQLSPPHRLLLLKFAAAFAWADLTIQPAEARFVRRLAERLELAEEEAAQVEAWLITAPPPGSLSPEQIPDEHRRVFLETARAVMYVDGDIDEEERQQLEALRSALGL
;
A
#
# COMPACT_ATOMS: atom_id res chain seq x y z
N MET A 1 7.01 12.98 -5.39
CA MET A 1 6.40 12.40 -4.18
C MET A 1 7.29 11.31 -3.57
N PHE A 2 7.74 10.31 -4.33
CA PHE A 2 8.48 9.16 -3.80
C PHE A 2 10.01 9.31 -3.70
N ALA A 3 10.60 10.37 -4.27
CA ALA A 3 12.06 10.55 -4.34
C ALA A 3 12.76 10.64 -2.98
N GLN A 4 12.02 10.91 -1.90
CA GLN A 4 12.54 11.00 -0.54
C GLN A 4 12.43 9.68 0.23
N LEU A 5 11.79 8.64 -0.34
CA LEU A 5 11.69 7.33 0.31
C LEU A 5 13.00 6.56 0.16
N SER A 6 13.57 6.16 1.29
CA SER A 6 14.65 5.18 1.33
C SER A 6 14.17 3.82 0.77
N PRO A 7 15.05 2.95 0.28
CA PRO A 7 14.68 1.61 -0.19
C PRO A 7 13.74 0.84 0.77
N PRO A 8 14.03 0.72 2.09
CA PRO A 8 13.12 0.02 2.99
C PRO A 8 11.75 0.69 3.13
N HIS A 9 11.66 2.03 3.02
CA HIS A 9 10.37 2.72 3.03
C HIS A 9 9.58 2.52 1.74
N ARG A 10 10.24 2.30 0.59
CA ARG A 10 9.57 1.96 -0.69
C ARG A 10 8.93 0.58 -0.62
N LEU A 11 9.67 -0.42 -0.11
CA LEU A 11 9.14 -1.76 0.08
C LEU A 11 8.00 -1.75 1.11
N LEU A 12 8.15 -1.00 2.21
CA LEU A 12 7.08 -0.84 3.19
C LEU A 12 5.83 -0.20 2.57
N LEU A 13 5.98 0.84 1.74
CA LEU A 13 4.87 1.46 1.03
C LEU A 13 4.11 0.47 0.16
N LEU A 14 4.84 -0.38 -0.58
CA LEU A 14 4.24 -1.40 -1.44
C LEU A 14 3.58 -2.52 -0.64
N LYS A 15 4.11 -2.85 0.54
CA LYS A 15 3.48 -3.79 1.46
C LYS A 15 2.15 -3.25 1.98
N PHE A 16 2.09 -1.95 2.32
CA PHE A 16 0.84 -1.28 2.67
C PHE A 16 -0.12 -1.29 1.48
N ALA A 17 0.33 -0.87 0.30
CA ALA A 17 -0.52 -0.87 -0.90
C ALA A 17 -1.10 -2.27 -1.21
N ALA A 18 -0.28 -3.32 -1.12
CA ALA A 18 -0.75 -4.69 -1.30
C ALA A 18 -1.74 -5.12 -0.22
N ALA A 19 -1.51 -4.80 1.06
CA ALA A 19 -2.45 -5.15 2.12
C ALA A 19 -3.81 -4.44 2.00
N PHE A 20 -3.81 -3.17 1.60
CA PHE A 20 -5.05 -2.43 1.34
C PHE A 20 -5.77 -2.94 0.09
N ALA A 21 -5.04 -3.41 -0.93
CA ALA A 21 -5.63 -4.11 -2.07
C ALA A 21 -6.22 -5.50 -1.73
N TRP A 22 -6.04 -5.99 -0.49
CA TRP A 22 -6.64 -7.22 0.04
C TRP A 22 -7.74 -6.92 1.07
N ALA A 23 -8.18 -5.67 1.16
CA ALA A 23 -9.14 -5.16 2.15
C ALA A 23 -10.43 -6.00 2.26
N ASP A 24 -10.96 -6.45 1.11
CA ASP A 24 -12.20 -7.20 0.96
C ASP A 24 -11.95 -8.72 0.81
N LEU A 25 -10.75 -9.19 1.17
CA LEU A 25 -10.27 -10.58 1.00
C LEU A 25 -10.16 -11.06 -0.45
N THR A 26 -10.28 -10.16 -1.42
CA THR A 26 -9.92 -10.40 -2.83
C THR A 26 -9.02 -9.26 -3.31
N ILE A 27 -8.46 -9.40 -4.50
CA ILE A 27 -7.76 -8.31 -5.17
C ILE A 27 -8.24 -8.24 -6.61
N GLN A 28 -8.67 -7.06 -7.04
CA GLN A 28 -9.10 -6.84 -8.40
C GLN A 28 -7.89 -6.72 -9.33
N PRO A 29 -8.01 -7.15 -10.61
CA PRO A 29 -6.92 -7.03 -11.58
C PRO A 29 -6.42 -5.59 -11.79
N ALA A 30 -7.27 -4.60 -11.53
CA ALA A 30 -6.92 -3.19 -11.66
C ALA A 30 -6.01 -2.73 -10.50
N GLU A 31 -6.33 -3.12 -9.27
CA GLU A 31 -5.54 -2.82 -8.06
C GLU A 31 -4.17 -3.51 -8.13
N ALA A 32 -4.14 -4.80 -8.48
CA ALA A 32 -2.87 -5.52 -8.66
C ALA A 32 -1.98 -4.84 -9.72
N ARG A 33 -2.58 -4.38 -10.83
CA ARG A 33 -1.85 -3.64 -11.87
C ARG A 33 -1.36 -2.28 -11.38
N PHE A 34 -2.09 -1.62 -10.48
CA PHE A 34 -1.66 -0.38 -9.87
C PHE A 34 -0.42 -0.61 -8.98
N VAL A 35 -0.45 -1.62 -8.10
CA VAL A 35 0.69 -1.96 -7.23
C VAL A 35 1.92 -2.32 -8.05
N ARG A 36 1.77 -3.10 -9.13
CA ARG A 36 2.88 -3.43 -10.06
C ARG A 36 3.50 -2.17 -10.69
N ARG A 37 2.66 -1.28 -11.24
CA ARG A 37 3.14 -0.01 -11.81
C ARG A 37 3.80 0.89 -10.76
N LEU A 38 3.35 0.82 -9.51
CA LEU A 38 3.99 1.53 -8.42
C LEU A 38 5.36 0.93 -8.10
N ALA A 39 5.49 -0.40 -8.07
CA ALA A 39 6.77 -1.09 -7.87
C ALA A 39 7.80 -0.75 -8.95
N GLU A 40 7.39 -0.77 -10.23
CA GLU A 40 8.23 -0.36 -11.36
C GLU A 40 8.74 1.08 -11.19
N ARG A 41 7.86 2.00 -10.79
CA ARG A 41 8.19 3.42 -10.62
C ARG A 41 9.02 3.73 -9.39
N LEU A 42 9.07 2.82 -8.42
CA LEU A 42 9.92 2.92 -7.24
C LEU A 42 11.31 2.30 -7.46
N GLU A 43 11.54 1.73 -8.65
CA GLU A 43 12.81 1.13 -9.06
C GLU A 43 13.33 0.11 -8.03
N LEU A 44 12.44 -0.79 -7.61
CA LEU A 44 12.78 -1.87 -6.68
C LEU A 44 13.85 -2.81 -7.25
N ALA A 45 14.64 -3.40 -6.35
CA ALA A 45 15.48 -4.53 -6.72
C ALA A 45 14.63 -5.75 -7.14
N GLU A 46 15.23 -6.68 -7.88
CA GLU A 46 14.52 -7.85 -8.42
C GLU A 46 13.89 -8.69 -7.30
N GLU A 47 14.58 -8.86 -6.17
CA GLU A 47 14.09 -9.60 -5.02
C GLU A 47 12.91 -8.90 -4.33
N GLU A 48 12.95 -7.57 -4.25
CA GLU A 48 11.88 -6.76 -3.69
C GLU A 48 10.63 -6.79 -4.59
N ALA A 49 10.82 -6.72 -5.91
CA ALA A 49 9.73 -6.85 -6.87
C ALA A 49 9.07 -8.23 -6.79
N ALA A 50 9.87 -9.30 -6.67
CA ALA A 50 9.36 -10.66 -6.47
C ALA A 50 8.56 -10.80 -5.16
N GLN A 51 9.01 -10.12 -4.10
CA GLN A 51 8.28 -10.08 -2.83
C GLN A 51 6.92 -9.37 -2.96
N VAL A 52 6.85 -8.29 -3.73
CA VAL A 52 5.59 -7.58 -4.01
C VAL A 52 4.64 -8.47 -4.81
N GLU A 53 5.13 -9.18 -5.84
CA GLU A 53 4.32 -10.15 -6.59
C GLU A 53 3.76 -11.25 -5.68
N ALA A 54 4.58 -11.76 -4.74
CA ALA A 54 4.10 -12.73 -3.76
C ALA A 54 2.95 -12.17 -2.90
N TRP A 55 3.00 -10.89 -2.53
CA TRP A 55 1.91 -10.24 -1.79
C TRP A 55 0.64 -10.02 -2.61
N LEU A 56 0.75 -9.91 -3.93
CA LEU A 56 -0.41 -9.84 -4.83
C LEU A 56 -1.08 -11.20 -5.04
N ILE A 57 -0.37 -12.30 -4.77
CA ILE A 57 -0.92 -13.66 -4.82
C ILE A 57 -1.50 -14.06 -3.47
N THR A 58 -0.80 -13.70 -2.39
CA THR A 58 -1.19 -14.02 -1.01
C THR A 58 -1.02 -12.79 -0.14
N ALA A 59 -2.08 -12.36 0.53
CA ALA A 59 -2.05 -11.20 1.40
C ALA A 59 -0.85 -11.21 2.37
N PRO A 60 -0.23 -10.04 2.63
CA PRO A 60 0.79 -9.93 3.68
C PRO A 60 0.26 -10.48 5.02
N PRO A 61 1.11 -11.10 5.86
CA PRO A 61 0.65 -11.70 7.10
C PRO A 61 -0.10 -10.70 8.00
N PRO A 62 -1.23 -11.09 8.63
CA PRO A 62 -1.94 -10.22 9.57
C PRO A 62 -1.01 -9.73 10.68
N GLY A 63 -1.14 -8.46 11.08
CA GLY A 63 -0.29 -7.83 12.10
C GLY A 63 1.16 -7.56 11.67
N SER A 64 1.54 -7.87 10.43
CA SER A 64 2.88 -7.57 9.91
C SER A 64 3.07 -6.12 9.44
N LEU A 65 2.02 -5.30 9.58
CA LEU A 65 2.01 -3.87 9.31
C LEU A 65 1.79 -3.11 10.62
N SER A 66 2.69 -2.19 10.94
CA SER A 66 2.51 -1.25 12.03
C SER A 66 2.65 0.19 11.51
N PRO A 67 1.67 1.08 11.78
CA PRO A 67 1.78 2.51 11.47
C PRO A 67 3.01 3.18 12.08
N GLU A 68 3.53 2.66 13.19
CA GLU A 68 4.74 3.16 13.87
C GLU A 68 6.01 2.95 13.04
N GLN A 69 5.99 2.06 12.04
CA GLN A 69 7.10 1.83 11.11
C GLN A 69 7.20 2.95 10.06
N ILE A 70 6.18 3.81 9.94
CA ILE A 70 6.13 4.87 8.94
C ILE A 70 6.64 6.17 9.57
N PRO A 71 7.76 6.74 9.07
CA PRO A 71 8.23 8.04 9.53
C PRO A 71 7.17 9.12 9.33
N ASP A 72 7.09 10.06 10.28
CA ASP A 72 6.10 11.14 10.30
C ASP A 72 6.04 11.91 8.97
N GLU A 73 7.20 12.21 8.39
CA GLU A 73 7.35 12.90 7.10
C GLU A 73 6.78 12.11 5.90
N HIS A 74 6.60 10.80 6.02
CA HIS A 74 6.10 9.93 4.95
C HIS A 74 4.64 9.53 5.13
N ARG A 75 4.04 9.72 6.32
CA ARG A 75 2.67 9.25 6.64
C ARG A 75 1.64 9.67 5.60
N ARG A 76 1.74 10.92 5.10
CA ARG A 76 0.84 11.41 4.04
C ARG A 76 1.01 10.66 2.72
N VAL A 77 2.24 10.29 2.33
CA VAL A 77 2.49 9.50 1.12
C VAL A 77 1.88 8.11 1.25
N PHE A 78 1.97 7.50 2.43
CA PHE A 78 1.36 6.19 2.71
C PHE A 78 -0.16 6.25 2.63
N LEU A 79 -0.79 7.22 3.29
CA LEU A 79 -2.24 7.41 3.25
C LEU A 79 -2.76 7.64 1.82
N GLU A 80 -2.12 8.54 1.06
CA GLU A 80 -2.54 8.82 -0.32
C GLU A 80 -2.31 7.62 -1.25
N THR A 81 -1.28 6.80 -0.99
CA THR A 81 -1.04 5.59 -1.78
C THR A 81 -2.07 4.50 -1.46
N ALA A 82 -2.42 4.30 -0.19
CA ALA A 82 -3.51 3.40 0.21
C ALA A 82 -4.83 3.83 -0.42
N ARG A 83 -5.15 5.13 -0.36
CA ARG A 83 -6.33 5.68 -1.03
C ARG A 83 -6.28 5.46 -2.55
N ALA A 84 -5.13 5.66 -3.17
CA ALA A 84 -4.99 5.53 -4.62
C ALA A 84 -5.12 4.09 -5.11
N VAL A 85 -4.77 3.07 -4.32
CA VAL A 85 -4.96 1.67 -4.72
C VAL A 85 -6.42 1.22 -4.62
N MET A 86 -7.13 1.66 -3.59
CA MET A 86 -8.56 1.34 -3.40
C MET A 86 -9.42 2.06 -4.44
N TYR A 87 -9.12 3.33 -4.75
CA TYR A 87 -9.88 4.13 -5.71
C TYR A 87 -9.57 3.82 -7.20
N VAL A 88 -8.87 2.72 -7.52
CA VAL A 88 -8.41 2.46 -8.90
C VAL A 88 -9.58 2.31 -9.88
N ASP A 89 -10.71 1.77 -9.43
CA ASP A 89 -11.91 1.56 -10.24
C ASP A 89 -12.86 2.79 -10.28
N GLY A 90 -12.56 3.82 -9.49
CA GLY A 90 -13.24 5.12 -9.52
C GLY A 90 -14.33 5.32 -8.47
N ASP A 91 -14.54 4.36 -7.57
CA ASP A 91 -15.40 4.55 -6.39
C ASP A 91 -14.66 4.12 -5.11
N ILE A 92 -15.19 4.49 -3.95
CA ILE A 92 -14.76 3.94 -2.67
C ILE A 92 -16.00 3.64 -1.83
N ASP A 93 -16.13 2.37 -1.45
CA ASP A 93 -17.27 1.95 -0.64
C ASP A 93 -17.14 2.41 0.83
N GLU A 94 -18.11 2.03 1.66
CA GLU A 94 -18.12 2.42 3.07
C GLU A 94 -17.08 1.67 3.90
N GLU A 95 -16.79 0.41 3.59
CA GLU A 95 -15.79 -0.40 4.30
C GLU A 95 -14.39 0.13 4.01
N GLU A 96 -14.10 0.42 2.74
CA GLU A 96 -12.83 0.99 2.32
C GLU A 96 -12.60 2.39 2.92
N ARG A 97 -13.67 3.20 2.99
CA ARG A 97 -13.64 4.52 3.65
C ARG A 97 -13.30 4.38 5.14
N GLN A 98 -13.89 3.41 5.84
CA GLN A 98 -13.60 3.15 7.24
C GLN A 98 -12.16 2.70 7.45
N GLN A 99 -11.62 1.86 6.56
CA GLN A 99 -10.22 1.42 6.63
C GLN A 99 -9.24 2.58 6.40
N LEU A 100 -9.52 3.48 5.45
CA LEU A 100 -8.71 4.67 5.24
C LEU A 100 -8.75 5.63 6.43
N GLU A 101 -9.92 5.82 7.05
CA GLU A 101 -10.03 6.67 8.24
C GLU A 101 -9.31 6.04 9.45
N ALA A 102 -9.39 4.71 9.59
CA ALA A 102 -8.64 3.99 10.60
C ALA A 102 -7.12 4.15 10.40
N LEU A 103 -6.63 4.05 9.16
CA LEU A 103 -5.24 4.32 8.83
C LEU A 103 -4.86 5.77 9.14
N ARG A 104 -5.66 6.74 8.71
CA ARG A 104 -5.44 8.16 8.95
C ARG A 104 -5.31 8.46 10.44
N SER A 105 -6.23 7.95 11.25
CA SER A 105 -6.22 8.08 12.71
C SER A 105 -4.98 7.44 13.33
N ALA A 106 -4.60 6.23 12.89
CA ALA A 106 -3.40 5.55 13.38
C ALA A 106 -2.10 6.27 12.99
N LEU A 107 -2.13 7.03 11.89
CA LEU A 107 -1.05 7.91 11.45
C LEU A 107 -1.09 9.30 12.10
N GLY A 108 -2.08 9.61 12.94
CA GLY A 108 -2.23 10.92 13.59
C GLY A 108 -2.44 12.08 12.61
N LEU A 109 -3.10 11.82 11.47
CA LEU A 109 -3.42 12.79 10.42
C LEU A 109 -4.89 13.23 10.44
#